data_AF-A0A3S2W523-F1
#
_entry.id   AF-A0A3S2W523-F1
#
_cell.length_a   1.000
_cell.length_b   1.000
_cell.length_c   1.000
_cell.angle_alpha   90.00
_cell.angle_beta   90.00
_cell.angle_gamma   90.00
#
_symmetry.space_group_name_H-M   'P 1'
#
loop_
_entity.id
_entity.type
_entity.pdbx_description
1 polymer ?
#
loop_
_entity_poly.entity_id
_entity_poly.type
_entity_poly.pdbx_seq_one_letter_code
_entity_poly.pdbx_strand_id
1 'polypeptide(L)'
;MKLVDELYNLYKNKLTGDEEDIDMLAFAFLEEMSRDDLLHIIQELNEQELYDLMGLYLIESLKGKFARDDYRQQGQTLFTQRNLH
;
A
#
# COMPACT_ATOMS: atom_id res chain seq x y z
N MET A 1 -7.40 -16.12 2.99
CA MET A 1 -8.17 -15.45 1.92
C MET A 1 -8.26 -16.29 0.66
N LYS A 2 -9.49 -16.61 0.20
CA LYS A 2 -9.72 -17.24 -1.11
C LYS A 2 -9.04 -16.48 -2.26
N LEU A 3 -9.08 -15.15 -2.24
CA LEU A 3 -8.47 -14.31 -3.27
C LEU A 3 -6.94 -14.50 -3.39
N VAL A 4 -6.24 -14.56 -2.26
CA VAL A 4 -4.78 -14.78 -2.24
C VAL A 4 -4.46 -16.18 -2.78
N ASP A 5 -5.25 -17.18 -2.40
CA ASP A 5 -5.12 -18.54 -2.91
C ASP A 5 -5.43 -18.64 -4.42
N GLU A 6 -6.40 -17.87 -4.91
CA GLU A 6 -6.78 -17.80 -6.33
C GLU A 6 -5.70 -17.11 -7.17
N LEU A 7 -5.20 -15.95 -6.71
CA LEU A 7 -4.08 -15.25 -7.34
C LEU A 7 -2.83 -16.13 -7.35
N TYR A 8 -2.50 -16.76 -6.22
CA TYR A 8 -1.40 -17.71 -6.13
C TYR A 8 -1.59 -18.85 -7.14
N ASN A 9 -2.78 -19.44 -7.25
CA ASN A 9 -3.02 -20.53 -8.19
C ASN A 9 -2.97 -20.11 -9.66
N LEU A 10 -3.39 -18.89 -10.00
CA LEU A 10 -3.32 -18.33 -11.36
C LEU A 10 -1.89 -18.04 -11.79
N TYR A 11 -1.03 -17.61 -10.86
CA TYR A 11 0.29 -17.07 -11.19
C TYR A 11 1.48 -17.93 -10.72
N LYS A 12 1.28 -18.96 -9.88
CA LYS A 12 2.37 -19.85 -9.39
C LYS A 12 3.22 -20.50 -10.48
N ASN A 13 2.67 -20.67 -11.69
CA ASN A 13 3.37 -21.26 -12.83
C ASN A 13 3.94 -20.22 -13.80
N LYS A 14 3.69 -18.93 -13.57
CA LYS A 14 4.10 -17.79 -14.41
C LYS A 14 5.16 -16.91 -13.73
N LEU A 15 5.31 -17.04 -12.42
CA LEU A 15 6.29 -16.33 -11.62
C LEU A 15 7.62 -17.09 -11.62
N THR A 16 8.71 -16.38 -11.92
CA THR A 16 10.08 -16.85 -11.66
C THR A 16 10.38 -16.92 -10.16
N GLY A 17 9.58 -16.21 -9.34
CA GLY A 17 9.58 -16.29 -7.88
C GLY A 17 10.26 -15.10 -7.19
N ASP A 18 10.66 -14.06 -7.93
CA ASP A 18 11.30 -12.88 -7.36
C ASP A 18 10.23 -11.89 -6.82
N GLU A 19 10.55 -11.19 -5.73
CA GLU A 19 9.63 -10.27 -5.03
C GLU A 19 9.06 -9.17 -5.97
N GLU A 20 9.87 -8.73 -6.94
CA GLU A 20 9.50 -7.71 -7.93
C GLU A 20 8.37 -8.18 -8.86
N ASP A 21 8.36 -9.47 -9.22
CA ASP A 21 7.31 -10.04 -10.07
C ASP A 21 5.96 -10.11 -9.33
N ILE A 22 6.00 -10.31 -8.00
CA ILE A 22 4.81 -10.41 -7.15
C ILE A 22 4.15 -9.03 -7.02
N ASP A 23 4.95 -7.99 -6.77
CA ASP A 23 4.47 -6.61 -6.70
C ASP A 23 3.85 -6.20 -8.04
N MET A 24 4.55 -6.47 -9.16
CA MET A 24 4.05 -6.15 -10.50
C MET A 24 2.71 -6.84 -10.79
N LEU A 25 2.57 -8.10 -10.38
CA LEU A 25 1.31 -8.84 -10.53
C LEU A 25 0.17 -8.28 -9.69
N ALA A 26 0.44 -7.96 -8.42
CA ALA A 26 -0.56 -7.35 -7.56
C ALA A 26 -1.05 -6.02 -8.15
N PHE A 27 -0.14 -5.20 -8.69
CA PHE A 27 -0.51 -3.95 -9.35
C PHE A 27 -1.33 -4.17 -10.63
N ALA A 28 -0.89 -5.05 -11.52
CA ALA A 28 -1.60 -5.34 -12.77
C ALA A 28 -3.02 -5.88 -12.48
N PHE A 29 -3.15 -6.77 -11.50
CA PHE A 29 -4.45 -7.28 -11.08
C PHE A 29 -5.37 -6.17 -10.57
N LEU A 30 -4.86 -5.31 -9.67
CA LEU A 30 -5.64 -4.20 -9.10
C LEU A 30 -6.02 -3.13 -10.14
N GLU A 31 -5.18 -2.90 -11.15
CA GLU A 31 -5.45 -1.94 -12.23
C GLU A 31 -6.64 -2.36 -13.12
N GLU A 32 -6.86 -3.67 -13.28
CA GLU A 32 -7.99 -4.21 -14.04
C GLU A 32 -9.32 -4.19 -13.24
N MET A 33 -9.29 -3.93 -11.93
CA MET A 33 -10.49 -3.97 -11.09
C MET A 33 -11.27 -2.66 -11.09
N SER A 34 -12.59 -2.76 -11.16
CA SER A 34 -13.45 -1.62 -10.86
C SER A 34 -13.56 -1.37 -9.36
N ARG A 35 -14.04 -0.18 -8.97
CA ARG A 35 -14.33 0.14 -7.57
C ARG A 35 -15.30 -0.86 -6.93
N ASP A 36 -16.28 -1.34 -7.70
CA ASP A 36 -17.29 -2.26 -7.17
C ASP A 36 -16.70 -3.65 -6.95
N ASP A 37 -15.78 -4.11 -7.81
CA ASP A 37 -15.07 -5.38 -7.62
C ASP A 37 -14.19 -5.34 -6.35
N LEU A 38 -13.49 -4.22 -6.12
CA LEU A 38 -12.69 -4.01 -4.91
C LEU A 38 -13.57 -4.02 -3.65
N LEU A 39 -14.75 -3.39 -3.69
CA LEU A 39 -15.69 -3.42 -2.58
C LEU A 39 -16.24 -4.83 -2.34
N HIS A 40 -16.45 -5.61 -3.40
CA HIS A 40 -16.89 -6.99 -3.26
C HIS A 40 -15.84 -7.84 -2.55
N ILE A 41 -14.56 -7.70 -2.93
CA ILE A 41 -13.44 -8.35 -2.24
C ILE A 41 -13.40 -7.98 -0.75
N ILE A 42 -13.56 -6.69 -0.42
CA ILE A 42 -13.55 -6.23 0.98
C ILE A 42 -14.69 -6.87 1.78
N GLN A 43 -15.86 -7.07 1.17
CA GLN A 43 -17.00 -7.72 1.82
C GLN A 43 -16.78 -9.22 2.10
N GLU A 44 -15.88 -9.87 1.36
CA GLU A 44 -15.55 -11.28 1.55
C GLU A 44 -14.47 -11.52 2.61
N LEU A 45 -13.79 -10.47 3.07
CA LEU A 45 -12.79 -10.56 4.13
C LEU A 45 -13.42 -11.01 5.44
N ASN A 46 -12.74 -11.90 6.14
CA ASN A 46 -13.08 -12.15 7.54
C ASN A 46 -12.64 -10.96 8.42
N GLU A 47 -13.11 -10.94 9.67
CA GLU A 47 -12.84 -9.83 10.59
C GLU A 47 -11.33 -9.57 10.77
N GLN A 48 -10.51 -10.62 10.92
CA GLN A 48 -9.06 -10.48 11.06
C GLN A 48 -8.42 -9.88 9.80
N GLU A 49 -8.79 -10.40 8.62
CA GLU A 49 -8.28 -9.92 7.33
C GLU A 49 -8.66 -8.45 7.08
N LEU A 50 -9.87 -8.05 7.48
CA LEU A 50 -10.31 -6.66 7.43
C LEU A 50 -9.52 -5.78 8.40
N TYR A 51 -9.27 -6.24 9.63
CA TYR A 51 -8.43 -5.52 10.59
C TYR A 51 -7.00 -5.33 10.07
N ASP A 52 -6.42 -6.37 9.46
CA ASP A 52 -5.07 -6.33 8.90
C ASP A 52 -5.00 -5.34 7.73
N LEU A 53 -5.97 -5.38 6.81
CA LEU A 53 -6.07 -4.43 5.69
C LEU A 53 -6.18 -2.98 6.18
N MET A 54 -7.09 -2.73 7.13
CA MET A 54 -7.29 -1.39 7.69
C MET A 54 -6.06 -0.93 8.48
N GLY A 55 -5.42 -1.82 9.22
CA GLY A 55 -4.19 -1.55 9.98
C GLY A 55 -3.04 -1.14 9.08
N LEU A 56 -2.80 -1.90 8.00
CA LEU A 56 -1.76 -1.57 7.02
C LEU A 56 -1.99 -0.20 6.38
N TYR A 57 -3.22 0.05 5.91
CA TYR A 57 -3.59 1.34 5.32
C TYR A 57 -3.36 2.51 6.28
N LEU A 58 -3.78 2.38 7.54
CA LEU A 58 -3.60 3.41 8.57
C LEU A 58 -2.11 3.65 8.88
N ILE A 59 -1.34 2.58 9.06
CA ILE A 59 0.09 2.68 9.37
C ILE A 59 0.85 3.38 8.23
N GLU A 60 0.66 2.96 6.98
CA GLU A 60 1.34 3.56 5.84
C GLU A 60 0.91 5.01 5.59
N SER A 61 -0.38 5.30 5.76
CA SER A 61 -0.91 6.68 5.68
C SER A 61 -0.30 7.59 6.77
N LEU A 62 -0.16 7.08 8.00
CA LEU A 62 0.44 7.80 9.10
C LEU A 62 1.94 8.03 8.85
N LYS A 63 2.70 7.01 8.46
CA LYS A 63 4.11 7.13 8.08
C LYS A 63 4.31 8.21 7.02
N GLY A 64 3.48 8.19 5.96
CA GLY A 64 3.51 9.20 4.90
C GLY A 64 3.21 10.61 5.39
N LYS A 65 2.27 10.76 6.34
CA LYS A 65 1.94 12.05 6.95
C LYS A 65 3.08 12.58 7.83
N PHE A 66 3.64 11.74 8.70
CA PHE A 66 4.77 12.12 9.55
C PHE A 66 6.00 12.49 8.73
N ALA A 67 6.34 11.71 7.69
CA ALA A 67 7.44 12.05 6.81
C ALA A 67 7.26 13.44 6.17
N ARG A 68 6.05 13.76 5.67
CA ARG A 68 5.75 15.10 5.10
C ARG A 68 5.86 16.22 6.14
N ASP A 69 5.46 15.97 7.38
CA ASP A 69 5.55 16.96 8.46
C ASP A 69 7.02 17.18 8.90
N ASP A 70 7.84 16.13 8.91
CA ASP A 70 9.29 16.24 9.16
C ASP A 70 10.01 17.02 8.05
N TYR A 71 9.67 16.79 6.78
CA TYR A 71 10.18 17.59 5.65
C TYR A 71 9.76 19.06 5.75
N ARG A 72 8.54 19.36 6.23
CA ARG A 72 8.09 20.74 6.47
C ARG A 72 8.87 21.43 7.58
N GLN A 73 9.19 20.71 8.66
CA GLN A 73 10.00 21.24 9.75
C GLN A 73 11.46 21.51 9.32
N GLN A 74 12.08 20.61 8.55
CA GLN A 74 13.43 20.85 7.99
C GLN A 74 13.46 22.00 6.97
N GLY A 75 12.40 22.19 6.19
CA GLY A 75 12.29 23.35 5.30
C GLY A 75 12.28 24.68 6.07
N GLN A 76 11.52 24.78 7.17
CA GLN A 76 11.43 26.02 7.96
C GLN A 76 12.71 26.39 8.71
N THR A 77 13.51 25.42 9.15
CA THR A 77 14.80 25.70 9.81
C THR A 77 15.84 26.25 8.84
N LEU A 78 15.86 25.76 7.58
CA LEU A 78 16.77 26.24 6.53
C LEU A 78 16.51 27.69 6.10
N PHE A 79 15.26 28.18 6.17
CA PHE A 79 14.94 29.58 5.86
C PHE A 79 15.21 30.54 7.02
N THR A 80 15.21 30.04 8.27
CA THR A 80 15.43 30.90 9.45
C THR A 80 16.91 31.23 9.66
N GLN A 81 17.84 30.37 9.22
CA GLN A 81 19.28 30.59 9.41
C GLN A 81 19.95 31.53 8.38
N ARG A 82 19.26 31.99 7.33
CA ARG A 82 19.87 32.90 6.33
C ARG A 82 19.81 34.39 6.69
N ASN A 83 19.16 34.76 7.80
CA ASN A 83 18.96 36.15 8.20
C ASN A 83 19.60 36.49 9.56
N LEU A 84 20.81 36.00 9.82
CA LEU A 84 21.64 36.51 10.92
C LEU A 84 22.88 37.15 10.29
N HIS A 85 22.81 38.49 10.16
CA HIS A 85 23.92 39.38 9.84
C HIS A 85 24.86 39.51 11.04
#